data_AF-A0A182LXU5-F1
#
_entry.id   AF-A0A182LXU5-F1
#
_cell.length_a   1.000
_cell.length_b   1.000
_cell.length_c   1.000
_cell.angle_alpha   90.00
_cell.angle_beta   90.00
_cell.angle_gamma   90.00
#
_symmetry.space_group_name_H-M   'P 1'
#
loop_
_entity.id
_entity.type
_entity.pdbx_description
1 polymer ?
#
loop_
_entity_poly.entity_id
_entity_poly.type
_entity_poly.pdbx_seq_one_letter_code
_entity_poly.pdbx_strand_id
1 'polypeptide(L)'
;MVLVKEYRICMPLTVEEYKIGQLYMIARHSLEQSDDGEGVEVIENKECFDPEHGKGQYTEKRIHLSRIYEEMLKTRIIDHVDIAFEEPAEKHYKKEEDPKFFKSRITGRGPLVEGWRQTDSPMMCSYKLVEASFEVWGLQTRVEDFIQKCIRDVLLLGHRQAFAWIDEWHGMSIDDVRMYEKDKQMEANDKMRQSLPPALETDKTQESN
;
A
#
# COMPACT_ATOMS: atom_id res chain seq x y z
N MET A 1 11.53 -19.90 -13.84
CA MET A 1 12.21 -18.60 -14.03
C MET A 1 11.38 -17.59 -13.28
N VAL A 2 11.96 -16.89 -12.31
CA VAL A 2 11.22 -15.98 -11.44
C VAL A 2 10.60 -14.83 -12.25
N LEU A 3 9.33 -14.52 -11.99
CA LEU A 3 8.63 -13.46 -12.72
C LEU A 3 8.86 -12.11 -12.04
N VAL A 4 9.58 -11.22 -12.74
CA VAL A 4 9.93 -9.88 -12.24
C VAL A 4 9.22 -8.80 -13.05
N LYS A 5 8.48 -7.93 -12.36
CA LYS A 5 7.79 -6.77 -12.96
C LYS A 5 8.19 -5.47 -12.26
N GLU A 6 8.40 -4.41 -13.04
CA GLU A 6 8.51 -3.03 -12.54
C GLU A 6 7.23 -2.27 -12.87
N TYR A 7 6.43 -1.99 -11.84
CA TYR A 7 5.24 -1.15 -11.96
C TYR A 7 5.63 0.32 -11.90
N ARG A 8 5.28 1.08 -12.93
CA ARG A 8 5.49 2.53 -13.02
C ARG A 8 4.17 3.25 -12.88
N ILE A 9 4.01 3.98 -11.78
CA ILE A 9 2.77 4.69 -11.47
C ILE A 9 3.07 6.18 -11.41
N CYS A 10 2.66 6.90 -12.45
CA CYS A 10 2.70 8.36 -12.44
C CYS A 10 1.65 8.89 -11.47
N MET A 11 1.93 10.00 -10.78
CA MET A 11 0.98 10.69 -9.92
C MET A 11 1.08 12.19 -10.12
N PRO A 12 -0.05 12.93 -10.12
CA PRO A 12 -0.08 14.39 -10.20
C PRO A 12 0.22 15.05 -8.84
N LEU A 13 1.35 14.66 -8.25
CA LEU A 13 1.84 15.00 -6.92
C LEU A 13 3.33 15.34 -6.98
N THR A 14 3.85 16.12 -6.02
CA THR A 14 5.29 16.16 -5.76
C THR A 14 5.76 14.88 -5.05
N VAL A 15 7.07 14.67 -4.97
CA VAL A 15 7.64 13.52 -4.24
C VAL A 15 7.35 13.63 -2.73
N GLU A 16 7.39 14.84 -2.19
CA GLU A 16 7.13 15.14 -0.78
C GLU A 16 5.66 14.90 -0.44
N GLU A 17 4.73 15.35 -1.28
CA GLU A 17 3.29 15.09 -1.13
C GLU A 17 3.01 13.60 -1.21
N TYR A 18 3.59 12.90 -2.19
CA TYR A 18 3.41 11.45 -2.32
C TYR A 18 3.88 10.69 -1.08
N LYS A 19 4.97 11.12 -0.43
CA LYS A 19 5.44 10.52 0.83
C LYS A 19 4.37 10.57 1.92
N ILE A 20 3.66 11.68 2.05
CA ILE A 20 2.57 11.85 3.03
C ILE A 20 1.33 11.05 2.59
N GLY A 21 0.87 11.25 1.36
CA GLY A 21 -0.31 10.57 0.82
C GLY A 21 -0.18 9.04 0.82
N GLN A 22 1.03 8.50 0.60
CA GLN A 22 1.28 7.07 0.68
C GLN A 22 1.10 6.53 2.12
N LEU A 23 1.63 7.22 3.12
CA LEU A 23 1.48 6.79 4.52
C LEU A 23 0.02 6.86 4.96
N TYR A 24 -0.68 7.94 4.58
CA TYR A 24 -2.11 8.11 4.82
C TYR A 24 -2.93 6.97 4.19
N MET A 25 -2.70 6.69 2.91
CA MET A 25 -3.35 5.61 2.17
C MET A 25 -3.13 4.25 2.85
N ILE A 26 -1.89 3.92 3.23
CA ILE A 26 -1.58 2.65 3.90
C ILE A 26 -2.32 2.53 5.23
N ALA A 27 -2.26 3.58 6.07
CA ALA A 27 -2.91 3.58 7.37
C ALA A 27 -4.43 3.40 7.27
N ARG A 28 -5.07 4.11 6.33
CA ARG A 28 -6.50 4.01 6.07
C ARG A 28 -6.89 2.63 5.55
N HIS A 29 -6.13 2.07 4.61
CA HIS A 29 -6.36 0.72 4.09
C HIS A 29 -6.20 -0.34 5.15
N SER A 30 -5.19 -0.25 6.01
CA SER A 30 -5.03 -1.20 7.12
C SER A 30 -6.29 -1.27 7.98
N LEU A 31 -6.95 -0.13 8.24
CA LEU A 31 -8.22 -0.12 8.99
C LEU A 31 -9.41 -0.62 8.16
N GLU A 32 -9.53 -0.23 6.89
CA GLU A 32 -10.63 -0.66 6.01
C GLU A 32 -10.59 -2.17 5.71
N GLN A 33 -9.41 -2.79 5.77
CA GLN A 33 -9.23 -4.23 5.59
C GLN A 33 -9.25 -5.05 6.89
N SER A 34 -9.26 -4.39 8.05
CA SER A 34 -9.42 -5.06 9.36
C SER A 34 -10.91 -5.24 9.67
N ASP A 35 -11.49 -6.31 9.11
CA ASP A 35 -12.85 -6.75 9.37
C ASP A 35 -12.91 -8.28 9.44
N ASP A 36 -13.84 -8.83 10.21
CA ASP A 36 -14.11 -10.28 10.29
C ASP A 36 -12.89 -11.19 10.65
N GLY A 37 -11.89 -10.67 11.36
CA GLY A 37 -10.70 -11.43 11.79
C GLY A 37 -9.63 -11.61 10.70
N GLU A 38 -9.79 -10.97 9.54
CA GLU A 38 -8.78 -10.88 8.48
C GLU A 38 -8.20 -9.44 8.44
N GLY A 39 -6.88 -9.29 8.22
CA GLY A 39 -6.24 -7.97 8.19
C GLY A 39 -4.74 -7.97 8.47
N VAL A 40 -4.15 -6.78 8.64
CA VAL A 40 -2.71 -6.60 8.96
C VAL A 40 -2.56 -6.20 10.43
N GLU A 41 -1.98 -7.07 11.25
CA GLU A 41 -1.61 -6.74 12.63
C GLU A 41 -0.23 -6.08 12.68
N VAL A 42 -0.15 -4.89 13.27
CA VAL A 42 1.13 -4.20 13.48
C VAL A 42 1.69 -4.59 14.85
N ILE A 43 2.81 -5.32 14.82
CA ILE A 43 3.48 -5.85 16.03
C ILE A 43 4.37 -4.81 16.70
N GLU A 44 5.15 -4.05 15.91
CA GLU A 44 6.03 -3.01 16.43
C GLU A 44 6.19 -1.84 15.45
N ASN A 45 5.92 -0.63 15.94
CA ASN A 45 6.09 0.65 15.24
C ASN A 45 6.58 1.69 16.25
N LYS A 46 7.89 1.95 16.29
CA LYS A 46 8.50 2.85 17.28
C LYS A 46 9.49 3.82 16.65
N GLU A 47 9.63 5.01 17.22
CA GLU A 47 10.72 5.92 16.87
C GLU A 47 12.07 5.24 17.12
N CYS A 48 13.03 5.45 16.23
CA CYS A 48 14.38 4.97 16.37
C CYS A 48 15.39 6.09 16.08
N PHE A 49 16.64 5.88 16.52
CA PHE A 49 17.74 6.77 16.19
C PHE A 49 18.84 5.94 15.54
N ASP A 50 19.17 6.28 14.30
CA ASP A 50 20.30 5.70 13.60
C ASP A 50 21.56 6.57 13.85
N PRO A 51 22.70 5.99 14.25
CA PRO A 51 23.92 6.74 14.53
C PRO A 51 24.44 7.57 13.34
N GLU A 52 24.14 7.18 12.10
CA GLU A 52 24.59 7.82 10.87
C GLU A 52 23.49 8.67 10.22
N HIS A 53 22.23 8.24 10.33
CA HIS A 53 21.08 8.85 9.64
C HIS A 53 20.12 9.65 10.55
N GLY A 54 20.34 9.65 11.87
CA GLY A 54 19.57 10.45 12.82
C GLY A 54 18.21 9.85 13.20
N LYS A 55 17.24 10.69 13.58
CA LYS A 55 15.89 10.26 13.96
C LYS A 55 15.18 9.57 12.79
N GLY A 56 14.60 8.40 13.04
CA GLY A 56 13.84 7.61 12.08
C GLY A 56 12.68 6.86 12.76
N GLN A 57 12.03 5.98 11.99
CA GLN A 57 10.97 5.11 12.47
C GLN A 57 11.35 3.65 12.22
N TYR A 58 11.29 2.81 13.25
CA TYR A 58 11.41 1.36 13.14
C TYR A 58 10.03 0.74 13.01
N THR A 59 9.84 -0.01 11.93
CA THR A 59 8.68 -0.88 11.71
C THR A 59 9.17 -2.26 11.34
N GLU A 60 8.84 -3.31 12.10
CA GLU A 60 9.12 -4.69 11.70
C GLU A 60 7.94 -5.22 10.88
N LYS A 61 8.20 -5.51 9.60
CA LYS A 61 7.28 -6.22 8.70
C LYS A 61 8.04 -7.42 8.13
N ARG A 62 7.66 -8.65 8.49
CA ARG A 62 8.34 -9.85 7.99
C ARG A 62 7.84 -10.20 6.59
N ILE A 63 8.67 -9.90 5.59
CA ILE A 63 8.44 -10.27 4.19
C ILE A 63 9.76 -10.85 3.66
N HIS A 64 9.77 -12.14 3.33
CA HIS A 64 10.96 -12.83 2.81
C HIS A 64 11.01 -12.71 1.29
N LEU A 65 11.93 -11.90 0.76
CA LEU A 65 12.24 -11.83 -0.67
C LEU A 65 13.76 -11.84 -0.89
N SER A 66 14.17 -12.51 -1.97
CA SER A 66 15.56 -12.82 -2.33
C SER A 66 16.34 -11.56 -2.75
N ARG A 67 17.68 -11.67 -2.86
CA ARG A 67 18.51 -10.56 -3.38
C ARG A 67 18.26 -10.39 -4.88
N ILE A 68 17.89 -9.17 -5.28
CA ILE A 68 17.71 -8.79 -6.69
C ILE A 68 19.07 -8.54 -7.34
N TYR A 69 19.38 -9.24 -8.44
CA TYR A 69 20.64 -9.08 -9.19
C TYR A 69 20.46 -8.21 -10.45
N GLU A 70 21.52 -7.55 -10.92
CA GLU A 70 21.50 -6.69 -12.12
C GLU A 70 20.94 -7.39 -13.39
N GLU A 71 21.15 -8.70 -13.52
CA GLU A 71 20.63 -9.48 -14.64
C GLU A 71 19.10 -9.63 -14.61
N MET A 72 18.51 -9.71 -13.41
CA MET A 72 17.06 -9.72 -13.23
C MET A 72 16.45 -8.36 -13.59
N LEU A 73 17.16 -7.26 -13.32
CA LEU A 73 16.73 -5.94 -13.74
C LEU A 73 16.66 -5.81 -15.27
N LYS A 74 17.58 -6.45 -16.02
CA LYS A 74 17.58 -6.40 -17.50
C LYS A 74 16.41 -7.14 -18.13
N THR A 75 15.90 -8.18 -17.47
CA THR A 75 14.83 -9.05 -18.00
C THR A 75 13.45 -8.71 -17.46
N ARG A 76 13.35 -7.77 -16.53
CA ARG A 76 12.07 -7.34 -15.94
C ARG A 76 11.10 -6.83 -16.99
N ILE A 77 9.82 -7.10 -16.77
CA ILE A 77 8.73 -6.55 -17.57
C ILE A 77 8.34 -5.19 -16.97
N ILE A 78 8.33 -4.14 -17.78
CA ILE A 78 7.86 -2.82 -17.37
C ILE A 78 6.34 -2.76 -17.57
N ASP A 79 5.60 -2.47 -16.51
CA ASP A 79 4.14 -2.33 -16.51
C ASP A 79 3.78 -0.90 -16.09
N HIS A 80 3.10 -0.17 -16.97
CA HIS A 80 2.63 1.17 -16.67
C HIS A 80 1.22 1.10 -16.12
N VAL A 81 1.02 1.61 -14.90
CA VAL A 81 -0.30 1.65 -14.26
C VAL A 81 -0.90 3.03 -14.47
N ASP A 82 -2.07 3.10 -15.10
CA ASP A 82 -2.84 4.34 -15.31
C ASP A 82 -3.94 4.51 -14.28
N ILE A 83 -3.72 5.38 -13.30
CA ILE A 83 -4.70 5.64 -12.25
C ILE A 83 -6.00 6.25 -12.79
N ALA A 84 -6.04 6.87 -13.97
CA ALA A 84 -7.25 7.49 -14.49
C ALA A 84 -8.03 6.55 -15.43
N PHE A 85 -7.31 5.92 -16.37
CA PHE A 85 -7.93 5.20 -17.49
C PHE A 85 -7.93 3.68 -17.37
N GLU A 86 -7.34 3.12 -16.32
CA GLU A 86 -7.57 1.71 -15.97
C GLU A 86 -8.71 1.58 -14.97
N GLU A 87 -9.50 0.52 -15.15
CA GLU A 87 -10.65 0.23 -14.30
C GLU A 87 -10.26 -0.76 -13.20
N PRO A 88 -10.53 -0.44 -11.91
CA PRO A 88 -10.39 -1.42 -10.84
C PRO A 88 -11.48 -2.50 -10.97
N ALA A 89 -11.36 -3.58 -10.21
CA ALA A 89 -12.44 -4.56 -10.12
C ALA A 89 -13.76 -3.88 -9.68
N GLU A 90 -14.88 -4.25 -10.30
CA GLU A 90 -16.19 -3.61 -10.12
C GLU A 90 -16.59 -3.46 -8.64
N LYS A 91 -16.34 -4.50 -7.84
CA LYS A 91 -16.60 -4.50 -6.38
C LYS A 91 -15.83 -3.42 -5.57
N HIS A 92 -14.76 -2.86 -6.14
CA HIS A 92 -13.93 -1.83 -5.53
C HIS A 92 -14.14 -0.46 -6.19
N TYR A 93 -14.94 -0.36 -7.26
CA TYR A 93 -15.16 0.90 -7.94
C TYR A 93 -16.09 1.82 -7.13
N LYS A 94 -15.62 3.04 -6.87
CA LYS A 94 -16.42 4.14 -6.33
C LYS A 94 -16.21 5.38 -7.21
N LYS A 95 -17.29 6.04 -7.60
CA LYS A 95 -17.23 7.20 -8.49
C LYS A 95 -16.47 8.37 -7.87
N GLU A 96 -16.58 8.51 -6.55
CA GLU A 96 -15.92 9.55 -5.76
C GLU A 96 -14.40 9.34 -5.70
N GLU A 97 -13.94 8.10 -5.87
CA GLU A 97 -12.54 7.69 -5.90
C GLU A 97 -12.01 7.58 -7.34
N ASP A 98 -12.78 7.99 -8.35
CA ASP A 98 -12.37 7.94 -9.76
C ASP A 98 -11.67 9.24 -10.19
N PRO A 99 -10.35 9.20 -10.52
CA PRO A 99 -9.61 10.39 -10.93
C PRO A 99 -10.17 11.08 -12.18
N LYS A 100 -10.95 10.38 -13.02
CA LYS A 100 -11.64 10.99 -14.17
C LYS A 100 -12.75 11.96 -13.77
N PHE A 101 -13.29 11.81 -12.56
CA PHE A 101 -14.40 12.63 -12.05
C PHE A 101 -14.02 13.45 -10.82
N PHE A 102 -12.97 13.05 -10.11
CA PHE A 102 -12.50 13.72 -8.91
C PHE A 102 -11.76 15.03 -9.23
N LYS A 103 -12.12 16.10 -8.52
CA LYS A 103 -11.36 17.36 -8.51
C LYS A 103 -11.19 17.83 -7.07
N SER A 104 -9.93 18.00 -6.68
CA SER A 104 -9.55 18.50 -5.36
C SER A 104 -10.08 19.92 -5.15
N ARG A 105 -10.72 20.15 -4.01
CA ARG A 105 -11.20 21.48 -3.59
C ARG A 105 -10.08 22.31 -2.98
N ILE A 106 -9.05 21.66 -2.41
CA ILE A 106 -7.92 22.33 -1.76
C ILE A 106 -6.84 22.71 -2.76
N THR A 107 -6.47 21.79 -3.65
CA THR A 107 -5.36 21.98 -4.60
C THR A 107 -5.83 22.39 -6.00
N GLY A 108 -7.11 22.17 -6.32
CA GLY A 108 -7.66 22.38 -7.66
C GLY A 108 -7.26 21.33 -8.69
N ARG A 109 -6.47 20.30 -8.32
CA ARG A 109 -6.00 19.23 -9.22
C ARG A 109 -7.12 18.27 -9.60
N GLY A 110 -7.04 17.73 -10.81
CA GLY A 110 -8.08 16.93 -11.43
C GLY A 110 -9.25 17.78 -11.99
N PRO A 111 -10.21 17.15 -12.69
CA PRO A 111 -10.23 15.74 -13.09
C PRO A 111 -9.12 15.40 -14.10
N LEU A 112 -8.64 14.17 -14.05
CA LEU A 112 -7.62 13.67 -14.98
C LEU A 112 -8.26 13.31 -16.31
N VAL A 113 -7.76 13.91 -17.38
CA VAL A 113 -8.25 13.71 -18.76
C VAL A 113 -7.25 12.93 -19.60
N GLU A 114 -7.63 12.56 -20.82
CA GLU A 114 -6.71 11.85 -21.71
C GLU A 114 -5.45 12.69 -21.96
N GLY A 115 -4.27 12.07 -21.81
CA GLY A 115 -2.98 12.79 -21.87
C GLY A 115 -2.55 13.48 -20.57
N TRP A 116 -3.24 13.26 -19.44
CA TRP A 116 -2.95 13.91 -18.15
C TRP A 116 -1.47 13.81 -17.72
N ARG A 117 -0.79 12.69 -18.05
CA ARG A 117 0.63 12.49 -17.72
C ARG A 117 1.57 13.54 -18.33
N GLN A 118 1.15 14.23 -19.39
CA GLN A 118 1.91 15.28 -20.06
C GLN A 118 1.39 16.69 -19.75
N THR A 119 0.13 16.82 -19.32
CA THR A 119 -0.54 18.12 -19.14
C THR A 119 -0.61 18.57 -17.68
N ASP A 120 -0.64 17.63 -16.75
CA ASP A 120 -0.84 17.92 -15.33
C ASP A 120 0.50 18.19 -14.63
N SER A 121 0.45 19.02 -13.59
CA SER A 121 1.61 19.38 -12.78
C SER A 121 1.14 19.73 -11.36
N PRO A 122 1.91 19.40 -10.31
CA PRO A 122 3.21 18.71 -10.31
C PRO A 122 3.10 17.23 -10.70
N MET A 123 4.23 16.60 -11.04
CA MET A 123 4.28 15.19 -11.43
C MET A 123 5.43 14.44 -10.76
N MET A 124 5.15 13.21 -10.34
CA MET A 124 6.14 12.23 -9.88
C MET A 124 5.84 10.85 -10.48
N CYS A 125 6.77 9.91 -10.35
CA CYS A 125 6.55 8.52 -10.73
C CYS A 125 7.09 7.57 -9.66
N SER A 126 6.25 6.65 -9.20
CA SER A 126 6.62 5.56 -8.31
C SER A 126 7.07 4.36 -9.15
N TYR A 127 8.29 3.88 -8.91
CA TYR A 127 8.85 2.70 -9.55
C TYR A 127 8.87 1.56 -8.54
N LYS A 128 8.01 0.55 -8.71
CA LYS A 128 7.87 -0.57 -7.78
C LYS A 128 8.28 -1.88 -8.46
N LEU A 129 9.45 -2.37 -8.07
CA LEU A 129 9.98 -3.64 -8.56
C LEU A 129 9.44 -4.79 -7.69
N VAL A 130 8.81 -5.77 -8.34
CA VAL A 130 8.12 -6.88 -7.70
C VAL A 130 8.60 -8.19 -8.29
N GLU A 131 9.14 -9.03 -7.42
CA GLU A 131 9.55 -10.39 -7.70
C GLU A 131 8.50 -11.35 -7.14
N ALA A 132 7.98 -12.24 -8.00
CA ALA A 132 7.11 -13.34 -7.60
C ALA A 132 7.79 -14.67 -7.98
N SER A 133 8.06 -15.50 -6.98
CA SER A 133 8.67 -16.83 -7.16
C SER A 133 7.76 -17.91 -6.56
N PHE A 134 7.47 -18.94 -7.35
CA PHE A 134 6.70 -20.10 -6.89
C PHE A 134 7.24 -21.40 -7.49
N GLU A 135 8.01 -22.16 -6.70
CA GLU A 135 8.75 -23.34 -7.17
C GLU A 135 7.96 -24.65 -7.03
N VAL A 136 6.77 -24.72 -7.66
CA VAL A 136 5.96 -25.94 -7.68
C VAL A 136 5.71 -26.39 -9.12
N TRP A 137 6.07 -27.65 -9.39
CA TRP A 137 5.91 -28.25 -10.71
C TRP A 137 4.46 -28.19 -11.20
N GLY A 138 4.27 -27.72 -12.44
CA GLY A 138 2.95 -27.59 -13.07
C GLY A 138 2.11 -26.39 -12.59
N LEU A 139 2.54 -25.65 -11.56
CA LEU A 139 1.78 -24.52 -11.00
C LEU A 139 2.53 -23.18 -11.04
N GLN A 140 3.85 -23.18 -11.24
CA GLN A 140 4.71 -22.00 -11.20
C GLN A 140 4.10 -20.78 -11.92
N THR A 141 3.96 -20.82 -13.25
CA THR A 141 3.53 -19.66 -14.05
C THR A 141 2.17 -19.13 -13.62
N ARG A 142 1.21 -20.02 -13.40
CA ARG A 142 -0.17 -19.63 -13.03
C ARG A 142 -0.20 -18.91 -11.68
N VAL A 143 0.60 -19.35 -10.71
CA VAL A 143 0.64 -18.75 -9.38
C VAL A 143 1.45 -17.45 -9.38
N GLU A 144 2.59 -17.41 -10.07
CA GLU A 144 3.40 -16.20 -10.22
C GLU A 144 2.60 -15.08 -10.91
N ASP A 145 1.87 -15.40 -11.99
CA ASP A 145 0.99 -14.45 -12.68
C ASP A 145 -0.16 -13.97 -11.79
N PHE A 146 -0.74 -14.87 -10.99
CA PHE A 146 -1.80 -14.51 -10.04
C PHE A 146 -1.28 -13.55 -8.96
N ILE A 147 -0.11 -13.81 -8.38
CA ILE A 147 0.53 -12.92 -7.39
C ILE A 147 0.76 -11.54 -8.01
N GLN A 148 1.35 -11.49 -9.21
CA GLN A 148 1.61 -10.23 -9.91
C GLN A 148 0.31 -9.47 -10.19
N LYS A 149 -0.76 -10.16 -10.61
CA LYS A 149 -2.08 -9.54 -10.81
C LYS A 149 -2.63 -8.94 -9.51
N CYS A 150 -2.62 -9.70 -8.41
CA CYS A 150 -3.09 -9.20 -7.11
C CYS A 150 -2.31 -7.95 -6.67
N ILE A 151 -0.99 -7.95 -6.85
CA ILE A 151 -0.14 -6.79 -6.51
C ILE A 151 -0.51 -5.60 -7.41
N ARG A 152 -0.65 -5.81 -8.71
CA ARG A 152 -1.04 -4.76 -9.65
C ARG A 152 -2.39 -4.13 -9.29
N ASP A 153 -3.38 -4.96 -8.91
CA ASP A 153 -4.72 -4.51 -8.51
C ASP A 153 -4.66 -3.64 -7.23
N VAL A 154 -3.86 -4.05 -6.24
CA VAL A 154 -3.61 -3.26 -5.01
C VAL A 154 -2.92 -1.93 -5.34
N LEU A 155 -1.92 -1.95 -6.23
CA LEU A 155 -1.22 -0.75 -6.65
C LEU A 155 -2.15 0.22 -7.37
N LEU A 156 -2.96 -0.25 -8.32
CA LEU A 156 -3.93 0.60 -9.03
C LEU A 156 -4.92 1.23 -8.05
N LEU A 157 -5.58 0.41 -7.22
CA LEU A 157 -6.62 0.88 -6.31
C LEU A 157 -6.06 1.89 -5.29
N GLY A 158 -4.94 1.57 -4.64
CA GLY A 158 -4.33 2.45 -3.66
C GLY A 158 -3.92 3.80 -4.25
N HIS A 159 -3.32 3.83 -5.43
CA HIS A 159 -2.87 5.10 -6.03
C HIS A 159 -4.05 5.95 -6.51
N ARG A 160 -5.14 5.33 -7.00
CA ARG A 160 -6.39 6.05 -7.28
C ARG A 160 -6.92 6.76 -6.04
N GLN A 161 -6.99 6.02 -4.93
CA GLN A 161 -7.48 6.52 -3.65
C GLN A 161 -6.55 7.57 -3.03
N ALA A 162 -5.23 7.39 -3.11
CA ALA A 162 -4.28 8.39 -2.64
C ALA A 162 -4.50 9.75 -3.33
N PHE A 163 -4.79 9.76 -4.63
CA PHE A 163 -5.13 10.99 -5.34
C PHE A 163 -6.53 11.51 -5.00
N ALA A 164 -7.55 10.65 -4.97
CA ALA A 164 -8.92 11.05 -4.66
C ALA A 164 -9.11 11.54 -3.21
N TRP A 165 -8.24 11.12 -2.29
CA TRP A 165 -8.23 11.55 -0.89
C TRP A 165 -7.25 12.70 -0.63
N ILE A 166 -6.71 13.35 -1.67
CA ILE A 166 -5.75 14.45 -1.51
C ILE A 166 -6.27 15.57 -0.60
N ASP A 167 -7.57 15.86 -0.63
CA ASP A 167 -8.16 16.89 0.23
C ASP A 167 -8.12 16.53 1.73
N GLU A 168 -7.93 15.25 2.07
CA GLU A 168 -7.86 14.78 3.46
C GLU A 168 -6.45 14.88 4.05
N TRP A 169 -5.40 14.64 3.24
CA TRP A 169 -4.02 14.57 3.72
C TRP A 169 -3.12 15.70 3.24
N HIS A 170 -3.53 16.47 2.21
CA HIS A 170 -2.72 17.56 1.69
C HIS A 170 -2.53 18.66 2.73
N GLY A 171 -1.27 18.98 3.04
CA GLY A 171 -0.90 19.94 4.09
C GLY A 171 -0.57 19.31 5.44
N MET A 172 -0.79 17.99 5.62
CA MET A 172 -0.26 17.27 6.78
C MET A 172 1.26 17.32 6.78
N SER A 173 1.84 17.55 7.96
CA SER A 173 3.26 17.31 8.19
C SER A 173 3.55 15.82 8.28
N ILE A 174 4.83 15.46 8.28
CA ILE A 174 5.24 14.08 8.52
C ILE A 174 4.80 13.59 9.91
N ASP A 175 4.77 14.46 10.91
CA ASP A 175 4.36 14.10 12.27
C ASP A 175 2.85 13.86 12.32
N ASP A 176 2.05 14.68 11.63
CA ASP A 176 0.59 14.52 11.57
C ASP A 176 0.20 13.16 10.97
N VAL A 177 0.83 12.77 9.84
CA VAL A 177 0.51 11.49 9.19
C VAL A 177 1.01 10.30 10.01
N ARG A 178 2.07 10.46 10.81
CA ARG A 178 2.53 9.42 11.75
C ARG A 178 1.59 9.26 12.94
N MET A 179 1.03 10.35 13.45
CA MET A 179 -0.04 10.29 14.44
C MET A 179 -1.27 9.58 13.88
N TYR A 180 -1.69 9.96 12.66
CA TYR A 180 -2.79 9.29 11.96
C TYR A 180 -2.52 7.79 11.77
N GLU A 181 -1.31 7.41 11.34
CA GLU A 181 -0.91 6.02 11.19
C GLU A 181 -1.05 5.24 12.50
N LYS A 182 -0.55 5.81 13.60
CA LYS A 182 -0.64 5.19 14.93
C LYS A 182 -2.08 4.99 15.38
N ASP A 183 -2.93 6.01 15.22
CA ASP A 183 -4.34 5.96 15.61
C ASP A 183 -5.08 4.88 14.81
N LYS A 184 -4.87 4.84 13.48
CA LYS A 184 -5.48 3.84 12.61
C LYS A 184 -4.99 2.43 12.86
N GLN A 185 -3.72 2.25 13.19
CA GLN A 185 -3.17 0.96 13.60
C GLN A 185 -3.81 0.46 14.91
N MET A 186 -4.03 1.36 15.88
CA MET A 186 -4.68 1.00 17.13
C MET A 186 -6.14 0.59 16.88
N GLU A 187 -6.90 1.37 16.12
CA GLU A 187 -8.27 1.04 15.73
C GLU A 187 -8.37 -0.30 14.98
N ALA A 188 -7.44 -0.56 14.05
CA ALA A 188 -7.39 -1.81 13.28
C ALA A 188 -7.12 -3.02 14.18
N ASN A 189 -6.12 -2.92 15.07
CA ASN A 189 -5.78 -3.97 16.02
C ASN A 189 -6.94 -4.25 17.00
N ASP A 190 -7.65 -3.21 17.46
CA ASP A 190 -8.80 -3.36 18.36
C ASP A 190 -9.96 -4.08 17.66
N LYS A 191 -10.25 -3.76 16.39
CA LYS A 191 -11.25 -4.50 15.59
C LYS A 191 -10.87 -5.97 15.45
N MET A 192 -9.62 -6.27 15.10
CA MET A 192 -9.11 -7.64 14.96
C MET A 192 -9.27 -8.46 16.25
N ARG A 193 -9.02 -7.84 17.42
CA ARG A 193 -9.18 -8.48 18.73
C ARG A 193 -10.64 -8.75 19.08
N GLN A 194 -11.55 -7.86 18.70
CA GLN A 194 -12.98 -8.03 18.95
C GLN A 194 -13.62 -9.11 18.06
N SER A 195 -13.07 -9.37 16.87
CA SER A 195 -13.50 -10.44 15.97
C SER A 195 -12.99 -11.84 16.35
N LEU A 196 -12.01 -11.95 17.26
CA LEU A 196 -11.52 -13.24 17.73
C LEU A 196 -12.52 -13.85 18.73
N PRO A 197 -12.89 -15.14 18.61
CA PRO A 197 -13.67 -15.80 19.66
C PRO A 197 -12.90 -15.74 20.98
N PRO A 198 -13.58 -15.56 22.14
CA PRO A 198 -12.91 -15.54 23.43
C PRO A 198 -12.04 -16.78 23.56
N ALA A 199 -10.74 -16.57 23.80
CA ALA A 199 -9.79 -17.66 23.97
C ALA A 199 -10.37 -18.63 25.02
N LEU A 200 -10.37 -19.93 24.69
CA LEU A 200 -10.42 -20.96 25.71
C LEU A 200 -9.29 -20.64 26.68
N GLU A 201 -9.63 -20.09 27.83
CA GLU A 201 -8.72 -19.94 28.95
C GLU A 201 -8.16 -21.34 29.20
N THR A 202 -6.94 -21.59 28.74
CA THR A 202 -6.23 -22.81 29.10
C THR A 202 -6.03 -22.73 30.59
N ASP A 203 -6.85 -23.52 31.27
CA ASP A 203 -6.87 -23.81 32.68
C ASP A 203 -5.44 -23.93 33.21
N LYS A 204 -4.93 -22.85 33.80
CA LYS A 204 -3.75 -22.90 34.66
C LYS A 204 -4.22 -23.37 36.04
N THR A 205 -4.66 -24.62 36.11
CA THR A 205 -4.88 -25.29 37.37
C THR A 205 -4.24 -26.67 37.32
N GLN A 206 -3.39 -26.95 38.31
CA GLN A 206 -2.78 -28.24 38.67
C GLN A 206 -1.43 -28.60 38.03
N GLU A 207 -0.35 -27.97 38.53
CA GLU A 207 0.82 -28.74 38.96
C GLU A 207 1.15 -28.36 40.41
N SER A 208 0.46 -29.05 41.31
CA SER A 208 0.91 -29.23 42.69
C SER A 208 0.52 -30.64 43.11
N ASN A 209 1.47 -31.57 42.95
CA ASN A 209 1.63 -32.79 43.74
C ASN A 209 3.07 -33.26 43.61
#